data_AF-A0A417YBC8-F1
#
_entry.id   AF-A0A417YBC8-F1
#
_cell.length_a   1.000
_cell.length_b   1.000
_cell.length_c   1.000
_cell.angle_alpha   90.00
_cell.angle_beta   90.00
_cell.angle_gamma   90.00
#
_symmetry.space_group_name_H-M   'P 1'
#
loop_
_entity.id
_entity.type
_entity.pdbx_description
1 polymer ?
#
loop_
_entity_poly.entity_id
_entity_poly.type
_entity_poly.pdbx_seq_one_letter_code
_entity_poly.pdbx_strand_id
1 'polypeptide(L)'
;MDDEKSSKNQKRVNQDFKQEQLEQYRMSDYGQPMTTQEGKKRSQDQDQLKAGIRGPSLRQDYELLEKVSHFVHEEIPERVVHARCCG
;
A
#
# COMPACT_ATOMS: atom_id res chain seq x y z
N MET A 1 -56.37 15.84 1.08
CA MET A 1 -56.45 14.42 1.43
C MET A 1 -56.41 13.69 0.09
N ASP A 2 -55.33 13.07 -0.35
CA ASP A 2 -54.15 12.59 0.36
C ASP A 2 -52.95 12.50 -0.61
N ASP A 3 -51.82 12.95 -0.09
CA ASP A 3 -50.47 12.41 -0.23
C ASP A 3 -49.92 11.96 -1.61
N GLU A 4 -49.15 12.90 -2.16
CA GLU A 4 -47.80 12.70 -2.70
C GLU A 4 -47.11 11.39 -2.27
N LYS A 5 -46.70 10.53 -3.21
CA LYS A 5 -45.54 9.64 -3.02
C LYS A 5 -44.65 9.55 -4.25
N SER A 6 -43.71 10.49 -4.27
CA SER A 6 -42.27 10.26 -4.44
C SER A 6 -41.86 9.28 -5.53
N SER A 7 -41.37 9.84 -6.65
CA SER A 7 -40.45 9.13 -7.53
C SER A 7 -39.34 8.55 -6.65
N LYS A 8 -39.24 7.23 -6.61
CA LYS A 8 -38.05 6.56 -6.08
C LYS A 8 -36.90 6.90 -7.01
N ASN A 9 -36.33 8.07 -6.76
CA ASN A 9 -35.05 8.53 -7.24
C ASN A 9 -34.05 7.45 -6.79
N GLN A 10 -33.77 6.51 -7.69
CA GLN A 10 -32.58 5.69 -7.60
C GLN A 10 -31.42 6.68 -7.62
N LYS A 11 -31.02 7.16 -6.44
CA LYS A 11 -29.78 7.89 -6.25
C LYS A 11 -28.69 6.97 -6.77
N ARG A 12 -28.27 7.21 -8.02
CA ARG A 12 -27.06 6.65 -8.58
C ARG A 12 -25.97 7.02 -7.59
N VAL A 13 -25.42 5.99 -6.95
CA VAL A 13 -24.34 6.14 -5.97
C VAL A 13 -23.25 6.98 -6.63
N ASN A 14 -22.90 8.07 -5.96
CA ASN A 14 -21.79 8.99 -6.21
C ASN A 14 -20.75 8.48 -7.21
N GLN A 15 -20.78 9.01 -8.43
CA GLN A 15 -19.56 9.12 -9.25
C GLN A 15 -18.77 10.31 -8.71
N ASP A 16 -18.08 10.12 -7.58
CA ASP A 16 -17.19 11.14 -7.05
C ASP A 16 -16.00 11.25 -8.00
N PHE A 17 -15.94 12.33 -8.78
CA PHE A 17 -14.87 12.59 -9.77
C PHE A 17 -13.46 12.44 -9.17
N LYS A 18 -13.30 12.72 -7.87
CA LYS A 18 -12.03 12.52 -7.16
C LYS A 18 -11.65 11.04 -7.02
N GLN A 19 -12.62 10.15 -6.77
CA GLN A 19 -12.39 8.71 -6.67
C GLN A 19 -11.97 8.14 -8.03
N GLU A 20 -12.62 8.57 -9.11
CA GLU A 20 -12.23 8.19 -10.48
C GLU A 20 -10.79 8.64 -10.80
N GLN A 21 -10.40 9.85 -10.40
CA GLN A 21 -9.02 10.33 -10.56
C GLN A 21 -8.00 9.48 -9.78
N LEU A 22 -8.35 8.97 -8.59
CA LEU A 22 -7.44 8.19 -7.75
C LEU A 22 -7.23 6.76 -8.25
N GLU A 23 -8.14 6.26 -9.08
CA GLU A 23 -8.08 4.89 -9.60
C GLU A 23 -6.78 4.59 -10.35
N GLN A 24 -6.19 5.60 -10.99
CA GLN A 24 -4.90 5.47 -11.69
C GLN A 24 -3.71 5.09 -10.77
N TYR A 25 -3.82 5.33 -9.46
CA TYR A 25 -2.77 5.05 -8.47
C TYR A 25 -3.12 3.87 -7.55
N ARG A 26 -4.31 3.28 -7.70
CA ARG A 26 -4.65 2.07 -6.95
C ARG A 26 -3.90 0.88 -7.54
N MET A 27 -3.29 0.10 -6.67
CA MET A 27 -2.64 -1.16 -7.04
C MET A 27 -3.39 -2.32 -6.39
N SER A 28 -3.52 -3.42 -7.14
CA SER A 28 -4.13 -4.67 -6.66
C SER A 28 -3.12 -5.79 -6.77
N ASP A 29 -2.84 -6.44 -5.65
CA ASP A 29 -1.81 -7.47 -5.55
C ASP A 29 -2.36 -8.88 -5.77
N TYR A 30 -3.66 -9.02 -6.09
CA TYR A 30 -4.30 -10.33 -6.18
C TYR A 30 -3.72 -11.17 -7.33
N GLY A 31 -3.07 -12.28 -6.96
CA GLY A 31 -2.41 -13.19 -7.91
C GLY A 31 -1.07 -12.69 -8.46
N GLN A 32 -0.54 -11.56 -7.95
CA GLN A 32 0.75 -11.04 -8.36
C GLN A 32 1.90 -11.68 -7.58
N PRO A 33 3.06 -11.93 -8.20
CA PRO A 33 4.23 -12.41 -7.49
C PRO A 33 4.81 -11.29 -6.61
N MET A 34 5.39 -11.66 -5.47
CA MET A 34 6.13 -10.69 -4.65
C MET A 34 7.41 -10.26 -5.36
N THR A 35 7.59 -8.94 -5.49
CA THR A 35 8.74 -8.34 -6.17
C THR A 35 9.46 -7.33 -5.28
N THR A 36 10.68 -6.97 -5.67
CA THR A 36 11.36 -5.75 -5.19
C THR A 36 10.76 -4.51 -5.86
N GLN A 37 11.13 -3.31 -5.42
CA GLN A 37 10.72 -2.02 -6.01
C GLN A 37 11.15 -1.91 -7.47
N GLU A 38 12.30 -2.50 -7.82
CA GLU A 38 12.81 -2.61 -9.20
C GLU A 38 12.10 -3.70 -10.04
N GLY A 39 11.05 -4.35 -9.50
CA GLY A 39 10.26 -5.35 -10.20
C GLY A 39 10.93 -6.74 -10.31
N LYS A 40 12.01 -7.01 -9.57
CA LYS A 40 12.63 -8.34 -9.54
C LYS A 40 11.80 -9.28 -8.68
N LYS A 41 11.46 -10.46 -9.20
CA LYS A 41 10.74 -11.48 -8.43
C LYS A 41 11.59 -11.97 -7.27
N ARG A 42 10.99 -12.03 -6.08
CA ARG A 42 11.64 -12.61 -4.90
C ARG A 42 11.37 -14.10 -4.79
N SER A 43 12.44 -14.85 -4.58
CA SER A 43 12.37 -16.30 -4.39
C SER A 43 12.06 -16.68 -2.94
N GLN A 44 12.60 -15.93 -1.97
CA GLN A 44 12.48 -16.23 -0.54
C GLN A 44 12.52 -14.93 0.28
N ASP A 45 11.59 -14.78 1.25
CA ASP A 45 11.50 -13.58 2.10
C ASP A 45 11.62 -13.89 3.60
N GLN A 46 11.76 -15.16 3.96
CA GLN A 46 11.85 -15.56 5.36
C GLN A 46 13.28 -15.50 5.90
N ASP A 47 14.28 -15.53 5.02
CA ASP A 47 15.68 -15.64 5.39
C ASP A 47 16.53 -14.56 4.72
N GLN A 48 17.63 -14.23 5.39
CA GLN A 48 18.67 -13.35 4.89
C GLN A 48 19.77 -14.17 4.21
N LEU A 49 20.46 -13.56 3.24
CA LEU A 49 21.64 -14.16 2.64
C LEU A 49 22.82 -14.14 3.62
N LYS A 50 23.36 -15.32 3.92
CA LYS A 50 24.43 -15.53 4.92
C LYS A 50 25.57 -16.37 4.35
N ALA A 51 26.78 -16.20 4.90
CA ALA A 51 27.94 -17.04 4.61
C ALA A 51 27.83 -18.42 5.30
N GLY A 52 26.86 -19.23 4.87
CA GLY A 52 26.51 -20.52 5.47
C GLY A 52 25.32 -20.44 6.44
N ILE A 53 24.81 -21.60 6.87
CA ILE A 53 23.54 -21.72 7.63
C ILE A 53 23.55 -20.89 8.93
N ARG A 54 24.69 -20.82 9.63
CA ARG A 54 24.86 -20.02 10.87
C ARG A 54 26.00 -18.99 10.73
N GLY A 55 26.30 -18.59 9.49
CA GLY A 55 27.32 -17.58 9.21
C GLY A 55 26.79 -16.14 9.34
N PRO A 56 27.69 -15.14 9.25
CA PRO A 56 27.29 -13.74 9.20
C PRO A 56 26.49 -13.41 7.93
N SER A 57 25.62 -12.41 8.01
CA SER A 57 24.86 -11.90 6.87
C SER A 57 25.76 -11.16 5.87
N LEU A 58 25.47 -11.29 4.58
CA LEU A 58 26.22 -10.66 3.50
C LEU A 58 25.65 -9.29 3.14
N ARG A 59 26.51 -8.30 2.93
CA ARG A 59 26.11 -6.95 2.46
C ARG A 59 25.55 -6.94 1.03
N GLN A 60 25.80 -8.01 0.28
CA GLN A 60 25.34 -8.16 -1.10
C GLN A 60 23.83 -8.47 -1.17
N ASP A 61 23.20 -8.75 -0.03
CA ASP A 61 21.76 -8.94 0.08
C ASP A 61 21.02 -7.60 -0.12
N TYR A 62 20.78 -7.25 -1.39
CA TYR A 62 20.07 -6.02 -1.72
C TYR A 62 18.58 -6.11 -1.36
N GLU A 63 17.98 -7.30 -1.41
CA GLU A 63 16.55 -7.51 -1.12
C GLU A 63 16.23 -7.20 0.34
N LEU A 64 17.08 -7.66 1.25
CA LEU A 64 16.97 -7.34 2.68
C LEU A 64 17.17 -5.85 2.93
N LEU A 65 18.25 -5.27 2.37
CA LEU A 65 18.61 -3.88 2.61
C LEU A 65 17.54 -2.92 2.12
N GLU A 66 16.96 -3.20 0.95
CA GLU A 66 15.86 -2.43 0.37
C GLU A 66 14.61 -2.47 1.27
N LYS A 67 14.21 -3.67 1.72
CA LYS A 67 13.04 -3.86 2.60
C LYS A 67 13.21 -3.14 3.95
N VAL A 68 14.38 -3.27 4.57
CA VAL A 68 14.68 -2.60 5.84
C VAL A 68 14.78 -1.09 5.67
N SER A 69 15.42 -0.62 4.59
CA SER A 69 15.53 0.81 4.31
C SER A 69 14.16 1.44 4.10
N HIS A 70 13.26 0.78 3.37
CA HIS A 70 11.90 1.25 3.21
C HIS A 70 11.23 1.41 4.59
N PHE A 71 11.24 0.34 5.40
CA PHE A 71 10.63 0.33 6.72
C PHE A 71 11.15 1.42 7.66
N VAL A 72 12.47 1.60 7.73
CA VAL A 72 13.10 2.60 8.62
C VAL A 72 12.72 4.03 8.25
N HIS A 73 12.35 4.28 6.99
CA HIS A 73 11.98 5.61 6.48
C HIS A 73 10.47 5.74 6.19
N GLU A 74 9.63 4.88 6.75
CA GLU A 74 8.17 4.99 6.60
C GLU A 74 7.59 6.21 7.34
N GLU A 75 8.22 6.63 8.43
CA GLU A 75 7.76 7.75 9.22
C GLU A 75 8.00 9.08 8.50
N ILE A 76 6.93 9.88 8.39
CA ILE A 76 6.94 11.25 7.89
C ILE A 76 6.53 12.17 9.05
N PRO A 77 7.16 13.35 9.20
CA PRO A 77 6.79 14.28 10.26
C PRO A 77 5.29 14.57 10.29
N GLU A 78 4.73 14.59 11.50
CA GLU A 78 3.33 14.94 11.70
C GLU A 78 3.06 16.43 11.42
N ARG A 79 1.77 16.77 11.22
CA ARG A 79 1.38 18.18 11.06
C ARG A 79 1.64 18.95 12.36
N VAL A 80 2.13 20.20 12.23
CA VAL A 80 2.43 21.10 13.37
C VAL A 80 1.24 21.27 14.33
N VAL A 81 0.01 21.27 13.80
CA VAL A 81 -1.24 21.28 14.56
C VAL A 81 -2.22 20.27 13.95
N HIS A 82 -3.17 19.79 14.77
CA HIS A 82 -4.14 18.75 14.39
C HIS A 82 -3.51 17.43 13.92
N ALA A 83 -2.36 17.05 14.49
CA ALA A 83 -1.70 15.78 14.19
C ALA A 83 -2.60 14.56 14.45
N ARG A 84 -3.45 14.64 15.48
CA ARG A 84 -4.45 13.61 15.81
C ARG A 84 -5.83 14.06 15.34
N CYS A 85 -6.30 13.48 14.25
CA CYS A 85 -7.65 13.69 13.69
C CYS A 85 -8.08 12.40 12.96
N CYS A 86 -9.39 12.13 12.91
CA CYS A 86 -9.97 11.07 12.08
C CYS A 86 -10.60 11.68 10.82
N GLY A 87 -10.25 11.14 9.65
CA GLY A 87 -10.77 11.55 8.34
C GLY A 87 -11.74 10.54 7.75
#